data_AF-A0A7X5FPM6-F1
#
_entry.id   AF-A0A7X5FPM6-F1
#
_cell.length_a   1.000
_cell.length_b   1.000
_cell.length_c   1.000
_cell.angle_alpha   90.00
_cell.angle_beta   90.00
_cell.angle_gamma   90.00
#
_symmetry.space_group_name_H-M   'P 1'
#
loop_
_entity.id
_entity.type
_entity.pdbx_description
1 polymer ?
#
loop_
_entity_poly.entity_id
_entity_poly.type
_entity_poly.pdbx_seq_one_letter_code
_entity_poly.pdbx_strand_id
1 'polypeptide(L)'
;MRSGLTNIQWCPGCGDFLIIMALKNAFKELEIASHNRVVVSGVGCSGKASQYVDGYAAETLHGRAVPFATGVKLTNNNLTVVIMGGDGDGYGIGMGHFIHACRRNVDMVYIVFDNENYALTTGQASPTTPLGAKTKTTPDGNTTAPIDALKLATDAGCGFAKMGHSKDFKGLKELIKEAIEYPGFALINVIQDCPSFKRWGD
;
A
#
# COMPACT_ATOMS: atom_id res chain seq x y z
N MET A 1 18.29 -17.11 -1.89
CA MET A 1 17.80 -15.72 -2.06
C MET A 1 16.80 -15.73 -3.20
N ARG A 2 15.68 -14.99 -3.13
CA ARG A 2 14.65 -14.97 -4.19
C ARG A 2 15.25 -14.37 -5.48
N SER A 3 14.98 -14.98 -6.63
CA SER A 3 15.43 -14.51 -7.96
C SER A 3 14.32 -13.76 -8.68
N GLY A 4 14.66 -13.03 -9.76
CA GLY A 4 13.66 -12.37 -10.62
C GLY A 4 13.00 -11.12 -10.04
N LEU A 5 13.51 -10.57 -8.93
CA LEU A 5 12.96 -9.38 -8.25
C LEU A 5 12.96 -8.10 -9.11
N THR A 6 13.64 -8.12 -10.25
CA THR A 6 13.74 -7.02 -11.22
C THR A 6 12.86 -7.23 -12.46
N ASN A 7 12.23 -8.40 -12.63
CA ASN A 7 11.34 -8.67 -13.76
C ASN A 7 9.91 -8.17 -13.46
N ILE A 8 9.77 -6.84 -13.40
CA ILE A 8 8.53 -6.18 -13.02
C ILE A 8 7.58 -6.12 -14.22
N GLN A 9 6.32 -6.52 -14.00
CA GLN A 9 5.30 -6.64 -15.05
C GLN A 9 4.31 -5.47 -15.10
N TRP A 10 4.58 -4.38 -14.38
CA TRP A 10 3.72 -3.21 -14.40
C TRP A 10 3.86 -2.42 -15.69
N CYS A 11 2.81 -1.66 -16.02
CA CYS A 11 2.77 -0.84 -17.22
C CYS A 11 3.87 0.25 -17.20
N PRO A 12 4.46 0.60 -18.35
CA PRO A 12 5.40 1.72 -18.43
C PRO A 12 4.78 3.01 -17.87
N GLY A 13 5.50 3.70 -16.99
CA GLY A 13 5.04 4.93 -16.34
C GLY A 13 4.16 4.71 -15.09
N CYS A 14 3.95 3.48 -14.64
CA CYS A 14 3.19 3.21 -13.41
C CYS A 14 3.91 3.75 -12.16
N GLY A 15 3.16 4.40 -11.26
CA GLY A 15 3.71 4.94 -10.01
C GLY A 15 4.22 3.87 -9.03
N ASP A 16 3.73 2.63 -9.13
CA ASP A 16 4.12 1.50 -8.26
C ASP A 16 5.64 1.27 -8.26
N PHE A 17 6.33 1.53 -9.39
CA PHE A 17 7.79 1.42 -9.50
C PHE A 17 8.53 2.28 -8.49
N LEU A 18 8.10 3.54 -8.32
CA LEU A 18 8.74 4.49 -7.42
C LEU A 18 8.49 4.11 -5.95
N ILE A 19 7.32 3.56 -5.64
CA ILE A 19 6.97 3.12 -4.28
C ILE A 19 7.86 1.96 -3.83
N ILE A 20 8.00 0.91 -4.66
CA ILE A 20 8.87 -0.22 -4.29
C ILE A 20 10.34 0.17 -4.27
N MET A 21 10.75 1.10 -5.13
CA MET A 21 12.13 1.61 -5.13
C MET A 21 12.39 2.41 -3.85
N ALA A 22 11.43 3.21 -3.39
CA ALA A 22 11.54 3.98 -2.14
C ALA A 22 11.67 3.03 -0.94
N LEU A 23 10.83 1.97 -0.87
CA LEU A 23 10.96 0.98 0.20
C LEU A 23 12.31 0.24 0.18
N LYS A 24 12.77 -0.21 -1.00
CA LYS A 24 14.08 -0.89 -1.11
C LYS A 24 15.22 -0.01 -0.61
N ASN A 25 15.17 1.30 -0.91
CA ASN A 25 16.17 2.24 -0.42
C ASN A 25 16.03 2.52 1.08
N ALA A 26 14.80 2.63 1.60
CA ALA A 26 14.55 2.75 3.04
C ALA A 26 15.13 1.56 3.81
N PHE A 27 14.88 0.33 3.35
CA PHE A 27 15.48 -0.87 3.95
C PHE A 27 17.00 -0.88 3.91
N LYS A 28 17.59 -0.39 2.80
CA LYS A 28 19.05 -0.30 2.65
C LYS A 28 19.65 0.72 3.62
N GLU A 29 19.03 1.90 3.74
CA GLU A 29 19.51 2.97 4.63
C GLU A 29 19.33 2.68 6.11
N LEU A 30 18.28 1.92 6.47
CA LEU A 30 18.06 1.43 7.83
C LEU A 30 18.85 0.15 8.14
N GLU A 31 19.64 -0.36 7.19
CA GLU A 31 20.46 -1.57 7.32
C GLU A 31 19.68 -2.82 7.77
N ILE A 32 18.37 -2.88 7.50
CA ILE A 32 17.53 -3.99 7.92
C ILE A 32 17.92 -5.19 7.09
N ALA A 33 18.43 -6.28 7.66
CA ALA A 33 18.83 -7.44 6.87
C ALA A 33 17.63 -8.14 6.21
N SER A 34 17.80 -8.72 5.01
CA SER A 34 16.68 -9.34 4.28
C SER A 34 15.99 -10.48 5.03
N HIS A 35 16.69 -11.19 5.92
CA HIS A 35 16.11 -12.22 6.78
C HIS A 35 15.29 -11.66 7.98
N ASN A 36 15.34 -10.34 8.21
CA ASN A 36 14.52 -9.65 9.21
C ASN A 36 13.34 -8.90 8.58
N ARG A 37 13.17 -8.93 7.25
CA ARG A 37 12.09 -8.26 6.53
C ARG A 37 11.01 -9.26 6.14
N VAL A 38 9.75 -8.87 6.34
CA VAL A 38 8.59 -9.57 5.75
C VAL A 38 7.73 -8.57 4.99
N VAL A 39 7.53 -8.82 3.70
CA VAL A 39 6.61 -8.03 2.87
C VAL A 39 5.34 -8.84 2.59
N VAL A 40 4.22 -8.38 3.13
CA VAL A 40 2.91 -9.02 2.96
C VAL A 40 2.08 -8.18 2.00
N SER A 41 1.47 -8.81 0.99
CA SER A 41 0.61 -8.09 0.04
C SER A 41 -0.76 -8.72 -0.12
N GLY A 42 -1.73 -7.88 -0.51
CA GLY A 42 -3.06 -8.30 -0.93
C GLY A 42 -3.10 -8.66 -2.42
N VAL A 43 -4.23 -8.40 -3.06
CA VAL A 43 -4.44 -8.66 -4.49
C VAL A 43 -4.65 -7.35 -5.26
N GLY A 44 -3.95 -7.19 -6.37
CA GLY A 44 -3.98 -6.00 -7.22
C GLY A 44 -2.67 -5.81 -7.98
N CYS A 45 -2.55 -4.73 -8.77
CA CYS A 45 -1.25 -4.36 -9.34
C CYS A 45 -0.22 -4.15 -8.21
N SER A 46 -0.61 -3.38 -7.20
CA SER A 46 0.12 -3.21 -5.93
C SER A 46 0.37 -4.54 -5.20
N GLY A 47 -0.55 -5.50 -5.30
CA GLY A 47 -0.42 -6.84 -4.72
C GLY A 47 0.83 -7.59 -5.19
N LYS A 48 1.28 -7.35 -6.43
CA LYS A 48 2.51 -7.95 -6.96
C LYS A 48 3.79 -7.41 -6.30
N ALA A 49 3.72 -6.31 -5.54
CA ALA A 49 4.91 -5.65 -5.00
C ALA A 49 5.74 -6.56 -4.07
N SER A 50 5.11 -7.49 -3.34
CA SER A 50 5.83 -8.49 -2.53
C SER A 50 6.67 -9.46 -3.37
N GLN A 51 6.38 -9.61 -4.66
CA GLN A 51 7.21 -10.37 -5.62
C GLN A 51 8.50 -9.65 -5.99
N TYR A 52 8.55 -8.33 -5.81
CA TYR A 52 9.63 -7.48 -6.30
C TYR A 52 10.55 -6.96 -5.20
N VAL A 53 10.26 -7.21 -3.92
CA VAL A 53 11.09 -6.78 -2.77
C VAL A 53 11.81 -7.99 -2.15
N ASP A 54 13.08 -7.81 -1.79
CA ASP A 54 13.91 -8.84 -1.18
C ASP A 54 13.57 -9.07 0.30
N GLY A 55 13.62 -10.34 0.72
CA GLY A 55 13.24 -10.79 2.06
C GLY A 55 12.22 -11.92 2.03
N TYR A 56 11.61 -12.21 3.18
CA TYR A 56 10.44 -13.07 3.24
C TYR A 56 9.22 -12.33 2.67
N ALA A 57 8.33 -13.05 1.99
CA ALA A 57 7.14 -12.44 1.42
C ALA A 57 5.95 -13.38 1.40
N ALA A 58 4.76 -12.81 1.50
CA ALA A 58 3.51 -13.51 1.34
C ALA A 58 2.56 -12.66 0.48
N GLU A 59 2.19 -13.17 -0.70
CA GLU A 59 1.03 -12.67 -1.44
C GLU A 59 -0.19 -13.43 -0.94
N THR A 60 -1.15 -12.70 -0.39
CA THR A 60 -2.27 -13.27 0.36
C THR A 60 -3.57 -13.18 -0.44
N LEU A 61 -4.71 -13.10 0.25
CA LEU A 61 -6.02 -12.92 -0.37
C LEU A 61 -6.40 -11.44 -0.42
N HIS A 62 -7.31 -11.10 -1.34
CA HIS A 62 -7.78 -9.74 -1.51
C HIS A 62 -8.34 -9.17 -0.19
N GLY A 63 -7.77 -8.07 0.29
CA GLY A 63 -8.09 -7.42 1.56
C GLY A 63 -7.71 -8.20 2.81
N ARG A 64 -6.81 -9.20 2.72
CA ARG A 64 -6.39 -10.04 3.85
C ARG A 64 -4.90 -9.91 4.21
N ALA A 65 -4.19 -8.97 3.58
CA ALA A 65 -2.79 -8.70 3.90
C ALA A 65 -2.59 -8.26 5.36
N VAL A 66 -3.43 -7.34 5.84
CA VAL A 66 -3.40 -6.81 7.21
C VAL A 66 -3.57 -7.91 8.28
N PRO A 67 -4.61 -8.76 8.27
CA PRO A 67 -4.74 -9.82 9.28
C PRO A 67 -3.63 -10.87 9.18
N PHE A 68 -3.15 -11.20 7.97
CA PHE A 68 -2.02 -12.11 7.81
C PHE A 68 -0.74 -11.53 8.43
N ALA A 69 -0.41 -10.28 8.12
CA ALA A 69 0.74 -9.57 8.66
C ALA A 69 0.65 -9.39 10.19
N THR A 70 -0.55 -9.18 10.72
CA THR A 70 -0.79 -9.16 12.17
C THR A 70 -0.34 -10.48 12.81
N GLY A 71 -0.72 -11.62 12.24
CA GLY A 71 -0.30 -12.94 12.74
C GLY A 71 1.21 -13.12 12.68
N VAL A 72 1.84 -12.71 11.57
CA VAL A 72 3.31 -12.73 11.43
C VAL A 72 3.98 -11.91 12.53
N LYS A 73 3.59 -10.65 12.70
CA LYS A 73 4.23 -9.74 13.67
C LYS A 73 4.05 -10.22 15.11
N LEU A 74 2.83 -10.65 15.48
CA LEU A 74 2.56 -11.14 16.83
C LEU A 74 3.28 -12.46 17.16
N THR A 75 3.62 -13.25 16.14
CA THR A 75 4.37 -14.51 16.34
C THR A 75 5.87 -14.24 16.47
N ASN A 76 6.40 -13.26 15.73
CA ASN A 76 7.81 -12.88 15.81
C ASN A 76 7.97 -11.35 15.77
N ASN A 77 8.08 -10.76 16.96
CA ASN A 77 8.18 -9.32 17.15
C ASN A 77 9.48 -8.72 16.59
N ASN A 78 10.53 -9.53 16.35
CA ASN A 78 11.82 -9.05 15.84
C ASN A 78 11.81 -8.75 14.33
N LEU A 79 10.74 -9.13 13.61
CA LEU A 79 10.63 -8.90 12.17
C LEU A 79 10.12 -7.47 11.89
N THR A 80 10.73 -6.83 10.90
CA THR A 80 10.16 -5.64 10.25
C THR A 80 9.10 -6.11 9.25
N VAL A 81 7.83 -5.83 9.57
CA VAL A 81 6.68 -6.25 8.75
C VAL A 81 6.13 -5.05 7.99
N VAL A 82 6.13 -5.15 6.66
CA VAL A 82 5.57 -4.14 5.76
C VAL A 82 4.43 -4.75 4.94
N ILE A 83 3.28 -4.12 4.99
CA ILE A 83 2.09 -4.48 4.25
C ILE A 83 2.01 -3.58 3.02
N MET A 84 1.63 -4.17 1.88
CA MET A 84 1.40 -3.46 0.63
C MET A 84 0.04 -3.84 0.04
N GLY A 85 -0.75 -2.83 -0.32
CA GLY A 85 -2.06 -3.05 -0.94
C GLY A 85 -2.48 -1.84 -1.76
N GLY A 86 -3.46 -2.03 -2.63
CA GLY A 86 -4.10 -0.92 -3.33
C GLY A 86 -5.15 -0.28 -2.43
N ASP A 87 -5.55 0.95 -2.77
CA ASP A 87 -6.76 1.61 -2.28
C ASP A 87 -7.99 0.68 -2.24
N GLY A 88 -8.25 -0.05 -3.32
CA GLY A 88 -9.37 -0.98 -3.40
C GLY A 88 -9.21 -2.25 -2.54
N ASP A 89 -7.98 -2.71 -2.34
CA ASP A 89 -7.64 -3.86 -1.47
C ASP A 89 -7.76 -3.48 0.01
N GLY A 90 -7.21 -2.33 0.39
CA GLY A 90 -7.16 -1.85 1.76
C GLY A 90 -8.45 -1.17 2.23
N TYR A 91 -8.98 -0.22 1.45
CA TYR A 91 -10.15 0.57 1.81
C TYR A 91 -11.45 0.04 1.20
N GLY A 92 -11.37 -0.93 0.30
CA GLY A 92 -12.55 -1.65 -0.19
C GLY A 92 -12.83 -2.85 0.69
N ILE A 93 -12.49 -4.04 0.18
CA ILE A 93 -12.75 -5.32 0.87
C ILE A 93 -11.95 -5.50 2.18
N GLY A 94 -10.81 -4.81 2.33
CA GLY A 94 -9.93 -4.88 3.50
C GLY A 94 -10.32 -3.94 4.65
N MET A 95 -11.31 -3.06 4.44
CA MET A 95 -11.53 -1.90 5.30
C MET A 95 -11.70 -2.24 6.79
N GLY A 96 -12.50 -3.27 7.09
CA GLY A 96 -12.71 -3.69 8.48
C GLY A 96 -11.41 -4.09 9.18
N HIS A 97 -10.50 -4.76 8.48
CA HIS A 97 -9.22 -5.15 9.05
C HIS A 97 -8.29 -3.95 9.26
N PHE A 98 -8.26 -3.02 8.31
CA PHE A 98 -7.49 -1.78 8.41
C PHE A 98 -7.89 -0.95 9.64
N ILE A 99 -9.19 -0.71 9.83
CA ILE A 99 -9.71 0.03 10.99
C ILE A 99 -9.27 -0.63 12.30
N HIS A 100 -9.37 -1.96 12.38
CA HIS A 100 -8.93 -2.66 13.59
C HIS A 100 -7.41 -2.77 13.76
N ALA A 101 -6.62 -2.62 12.69
CA ALA A 101 -5.17 -2.54 12.79
C ALA A 101 -4.74 -1.22 13.44
N CYS A 102 -5.35 -0.09 13.05
CA CYS A 102 -5.20 1.20 13.75
C CYS A 102 -5.45 1.02 15.25
N ARG A 103 -6.61 0.44 15.61
CA ARG A 103 -7.01 0.27 17.02
C ARG A 103 -6.10 -0.64 17.83
N ARG A 104 -5.55 -1.69 17.21
CA ARG A 104 -4.65 -2.64 17.90
C ARG A 104 -3.23 -2.10 18.01
N ASN A 105 -2.85 -1.15 17.16
CA ASN A 105 -1.53 -0.53 17.13
C ASN A 105 -0.38 -1.55 17.13
N VAL A 106 -0.53 -2.63 16.36
CA VAL A 106 0.53 -3.62 16.17
C VAL A 106 1.65 -3.00 15.36
N ASP A 107 2.89 -3.14 15.81
CA ASP A 107 4.10 -2.58 15.21
C ASP A 107 4.37 -3.11 13.79
N MET A 108 3.76 -2.47 12.79
CA MET A 108 3.88 -2.83 11.38
C MET A 108 3.49 -1.64 10.51
N VAL A 109 4.07 -1.57 9.31
CA VAL A 109 3.83 -0.49 8.35
C VAL A 109 2.82 -0.96 7.31
N TYR A 110 1.83 -0.13 6.98
CA TYR A 110 0.96 -0.34 5.84
C TYR A 110 1.14 0.77 4.80
N ILE A 111 1.65 0.40 3.63
CA ILE A 111 1.79 1.29 2.48
C ILE A 111 0.64 1.00 1.51
N VAL A 112 -0.27 1.95 1.36
CA VAL A 112 -1.38 1.87 0.41
C VAL A 112 -1.03 2.61 -0.87
N PHE A 113 -1.19 1.93 -2.00
CA PHE A 113 -0.88 2.40 -3.33
C PHE A 113 -2.17 2.96 -3.92
N ASP A 114 -2.36 4.26 -3.80
CA ASP A 114 -3.62 4.93 -4.13
C ASP A 114 -3.58 5.52 -5.55
N ASN A 115 -4.07 4.73 -6.51
CA ASN A 115 -4.27 5.17 -7.90
C ASN A 115 -5.74 5.47 -8.21
N GLU A 116 -6.60 5.45 -7.20
CA GLU A 116 -8.01 5.78 -7.32
C GLU A 116 -8.79 4.87 -8.29
N ASN A 117 -8.34 3.63 -8.55
CA ASN A 117 -9.07 2.65 -9.36
C ASN A 117 -8.62 1.19 -9.15
N TYR A 118 -9.50 0.24 -9.47
CA TYR A 118 -9.11 -1.18 -9.54
C TYR A 118 -8.38 -1.51 -10.87
N ALA A 119 -7.11 -1.14 -10.97
CA ALA A 119 -6.35 -1.25 -12.22
C ALA A 119 -6.20 -2.71 -12.73
N LEU A 120 -5.92 -3.67 -11.83
CA LEU A 120 -5.69 -5.07 -12.23
C LEU A 120 -6.94 -5.71 -12.84
N THR A 121 -8.12 -5.35 -12.35
CA THR A 121 -9.41 -5.79 -12.89
C THR A 121 -9.91 -4.90 -14.03
N THR A 122 -9.04 -4.03 -14.54
CA THR A 122 -9.21 -3.20 -15.73
C THR A 122 -9.93 -1.85 -15.55
N GLY A 123 -9.83 -1.22 -14.39
CA GLY A 123 -10.13 0.21 -14.20
C GLY A 123 -11.57 0.52 -13.76
N GLN A 124 -12.08 -0.22 -12.78
CA GLN A 124 -13.31 0.10 -12.05
C GLN A 124 -13.05 1.17 -10.99
N ALA A 125 -14.08 1.92 -10.59
CA ALA A 125 -14.00 2.84 -9.47
C ALA A 125 -13.64 2.12 -8.16
N SER A 126 -12.66 2.67 -7.44
CA SER A 126 -12.26 2.29 -6.09
C SER A 126 -12.91 3.23 -5.05
N PRO A 127 -12.74 2.95 -3.73
CA PRO A 127 -13.22 3.82 -2.67
C PRO A 127 -12.57 5.21 -2.63
N THR A 128 -11.45 5.42 -3.32
CA THR A 128 -10.77 6.73 -3.40
C THR A 128 -10.99 7.42 -4.75
N THR A 129 -11.72 6.79 -5.69
CA THR A 129 -12.10 7.42 -6.96
C THR A 129 -12.84 8.75 -6.73
N PRO A 130 -12.36 9.88 -7.28
CA PRO A 130 -13.02 11.16 -7.12
C PRO A 130 -14.46 11.19 -7.62
N LEU A 131 -15.30 12.03 -7.00
CA LEU A 131 -16.66 12.26 -7.46
C LEU A 131 -16.66 12.75 -8.91
N GLY A 132 -17.55 12.21 -9.74
CA GLY A 132 -17.65 12.54 -11.17
C GLY A 132 -16.59 11.87 -12.05
N ALA A 133 -15.57 11.22 -11.49
CA ALA A 133 -14.58 10.51 -12.29
C ALA A 133 -15.20 9.34 -13.06
N LYS A 134 -14.96 9.30 -14.37
CA LYS A 134 -15.49 8.25 -15.26
C LYS A 134 -14.58 7.04 -15.24
N THR A 135 -15.15 5.88 -14.98
CA THR A 135 -14.44 4.58 -14.98
C THR A 135 -15.23 3.57 -15.80
N LYS A 136 -14.73 2.34 -15.96
CA LYS A 136 -15.46 1.29 -16.70
C LYS A 136 -16.83 0.95 -16.09
N THR A 137 -16.97 1.04 -14.77
CA THR A 137 -18.22 0.74 -14.05
C THR A 137 -19.02 1.98 -13.68
N THR A 138 -18.42 3.16 -13.82
CA THR A 138 -19.07 4.46 -13.61
C THR A 138 -18.92 5.33 -14.87
N PRO A 139 -19.48 4.91 -16.03
CA PRO A 139 -19.29 5.62 -17.30
C PRO A 139 -19.87 7.05 -17.27
N ASP A 140 -20.89 7.29 -16.46
CA ASP A 140 -21.52 8.60 -16.26
C ASP A 140 -20.85 9.41 -15.12
N GLY A 141 -19.80 8.87 -14.52
CA GLY A 141 -19.08 9.47 -13.39
C GLY A 141 -19.40 8.75 -12.07
N ASN A 142 -18.40 8.69 -11.18
CA ASN A 142 -18.57 8.14 -9.84
C ASN A 142 -19.55 9.02 -9.03
N THR A 143 -20.55 8.40 -8.41
CA THR A 143 -21.58 9.07 -7.60
C THR A 143 -21.34 8.95 -6.11
N THR A 144 -20.36 8.14 -5.69
CA THR A 144 -20.03 7.92 -4.28
C THR A 144 -18.88 8.83 -3.87
N ALA A 145 -19.02 9.52 -2.73
CA ALA A 145 -17.95 10.35 -2.20
C ALA A 145 -16.70 9.50 -1.88
N PRO A 146 -15.50 9.93 -2.27
CA PRO A 146 -14.28 9.20 -1.98
C PRO A 146 -13.97 9.21 -0.49
N ILE A 147 -13.31 8.15 -0.02
CA ILE A 147 -12.82 8.04 1.35
C ILE A 147 -11.55 8.89 1.50
N ASP A 148 -11.50 9.69 2.56
CA ASP A 148 -10.25 10.29 3.04
C ASP A 148 -9.53 9.27 3.94
N ALA A 149 -8.49 8.67 3.39
CA ALA A 149 -7.69 7.65 4.07
C ALA A 149 -7.09 8.14 5.39
N LEU A 150 -6.57 9.38 5.45
CA LEU A 150 -5.92 9.90 6.65
C LEU A 150 -6.92 10.24 7.74
N LYS A 151 -8.04 10.87 7.35
CA LYS A 151 -9.12 11.15 8.28
C LYS A 151 -9.67 9.86 8.86
N LEU A 152 -9.93 8.86 8.02
CA LEU A 152 -10.42 7.56 8.47
C LEU A 152 -9.44 6.86 9.42
N ALA A 153 -8.13 6.88 9.09
CA ALA A 153 -7.10 6.32 9.96
C ALA A 153 -7.08 7.00 11.33
N THR A 154 -7.10 8.34 11.33
CA THR A 154 -7.08 9.17 12.54
C THR A 154 -8.32 8.89 13.39
N ASP A 155 -9.51 8.88 12.79
CA ASP A 155 -10.77 8.60 13.48
C ASP A 155 -10.83 7.15 14.00
N ALA A 156 -10.12 6.21 13.35
CA ALA A 156 -9.95 4.83 13.82
C ALA A 156 -8.88 4.67 14.92
N GLY A 157 -8.14 5.74 15.26
CA GLY A 157 -7.13 5.75 16.31
C GLY A 157 -5.70 5.38 15.87
N CYS A 158 -5.38 5.46 14.57
CA CYS A 158 -4.00 5.32 14.11
C CYS A 158 -3.12 6.46 14.65
N GLY A 159 -2.05 6.13 15.38
CA GLY A 159 -1.11 7.15 15.88
C GLY A 159 -0.12 7.66 14.83
N PHE A 160 0.07 6.91 13.74
CA PHE A 160 0.83 7.36 12.57
C PHE A 160 -0.03 7.14 11.31
N ALA A 161 -0.43 8.23 10.68
CA ALA A 161 -1.12 8.24 9.39
C ALA A 161 -0.62 9.43 8.56
N LYS A 162 0.04 9.16 7.44
CA LYS A 162 0.64 10.21 6.59
C LYS A 162 0.36 9.95 5.11
N MET A 163 0.32 11.02 4.32
CA MET A 163 0.19 10.98 2.87
C MET A 163 1.57 11.17 2.24
N GLY A 164 1.89 10.37 1.23
CA GLY A 164 3.04 10.53 0.36
C GLY A 164 2.62 10.60 -1.11
N HIS A 165 3.56 10.97 -1.98
CA HIS A 165 3.35 10.96 -3.42
C HIS A 165 4.49 10.18 -4.09
N SER A 166 4.17 9.26 -5.01
CA SER A 166 5.18 8.39 -5.64
C SER A 166 6.26 9.20 -6.40
N LYS A 167 5.86 10.27 -7.08
CA LYS A 167 6.75 11.24 -7.74
C LYS A 167 7.73 11.98 -6.80
N ASP A 168 7.37 12.20 -5.54
CA ASP A 168 8.34 12.72 -4.54
C ASP A 168 9.10 11.54 -3.91
N PHE A 169 9.97 10.94 -4.72
CA PHE A 169 10.72 9.76 -4.34
C PHE A 169 11.53 9.96 -3.05
N LYS A 170 12.17 11.12 -2.90
CA LYS A 170 13.02 11.41 -1.74
C LYS A 170 12.17 11.55 -0.48
N GLY A 171 11.09 12.34 -0.54
CA GLY A 171 10.17 12.49 0.58
C GLY A 171 9.51 11.16 0.96
N LEU A 172 9.06 10.38 -0.03
CA LEU A 172 8.45 9.07 0.21
C LEU A 172 9.41 8.09 0.90
N LYS A 173 10.68 8.06 0.48
CA LYS A 173 11.70 7.19 1.11
C LYS A 173 11.93 7.58 2.58
N GLU A 174 12.08 8.87 2.91
CA GLU A 174 12.21 9.31 4.30
C GLU A 174 10.95 9.00 5.11
N LEU A 175 9.77 9.22 4.53
CA LEU A 175 8.49 8.89 5.16
C LEU A 175 8.35 7.41 5.49
N ILE A 176 8.80 6.52 4.59
CA ILE A 176 8.82 5.08 4.83
C ILE A 176 9.78 4.74 5.99
N LYS A 177 10.93 5.40 6.10
CA LYS A 177 11.86 5.18 7.21
C LYS A 177 11.22 5.57 8.55
N GLU A 178 10.62 6.76 8.60
CA GLU A 178 9.89 7.22 9.79
C GLU A 178 8.77 6.24 10.20
N ALA A 179 8.05 5.67 9.24
CA ALA A 179 7.00 4.69 9.51
C ALA A 179 7.56 3.37 10.05
N ILE A 180 8.71 2.90 9.54
CA ILE A 180 9.37 1.68 10.01
C ILE A 180 9.90 1.85 11.45
N GLU A 181 10.37 3.04 11.81
CA GLU A 181 10.89 3.35 13.15
C GLU A 181 9.78 3.67 14.16
N TYR A 182 8.56 3.93 13.71
CA TYR A 182 7.42 4.22 14.58
C TYR A 182 6.98 2.95 15.34
N PRO A 183 6.90 2.98 16.68
CA PRO A 183 6.59 1.79 17.49
C PRO A 183 5.08 1.50 17.55
N GLY A 184 4.50 1.15 16.41
CA GLY A 184 3.06 0.92 16.29
C GLY A 184 2.60 0.73 14.85
N PHE A 185 1.27 0.76 14.64
CA PHE A 185 0.73 0.63 13.30
C PHE A 185 0.87 1.96 12.56
N ALA A 186 1.63 1.96 11.46
CA ALA A 186 1.92 3.15 10.66
C ALA A 186 1.29 3.05 9.27
N LEU A 187 0.33 3.94 8.98
CA LEU A 187 -0.24 4.08 7.64
C LEU A 187 0.53 5.11 6.82
N ILE A 188 0.91 4.73 5.60
CA ILE A 188 1.29 5.65 4.53
C ILE A 188 0.32 5.46 3.36
N ASN A 189 -0.52 6.45 3.09
CA ASN A 189 -1.29 6.49 1.84
C ASN A 189 -0.42 7.15 0.76
N VAL A 190 -0.14 6.47 -0.34
CA VAL A 190 0.73 7.00 -1.40
C VAL A 190 -0.07 7.26 -2.66
N ILE A 191 -0.25 8.52 -3.00
CA ILE A 191 -0.86 8.92 -4.27
C ILE A 191 0.08 8.53 -5.41
N GLN A 192 -0.45 7.83 -6.40
CA GLN A 192 0.36 7.28 -7.48
C GLN A 192 -0.39 7.22 -8.82
N ASP A 193 0.37 7.32 -9.92
CA ASP A 193 -0.19 7.36 -11.27
C ASP A 193 -0.47 5.95 -11.82
N CYS A 194 -1.67 5.77 -12.36
CA CYS A 194 -2.03 4.61 -13.18
C CYS A 194 -2.20 5.04 -14.66
N PRO A 195 -1.14 4.98 -15.49
CA PRO A 195 -1.19 5.47 -16.87
C PRO A 195 -2.18 4.69 -17.74
N SER A 196 -2.50 3.45 -17.38
CA SER A 196 -3.40 2.61 -18.17
C SER A 196 -4.87 2.97 -18.02
N PHE A 197 -5.33 3.40 -16.84
CA PHE A 197 -6.77 3.54 -16.56
C PHE A 197 -7.18 4.88 -15.93
N LYS A 198 -6.31 5.57 -15.17
CA LYS A 198 -6.64 6.87 -14.59
C LYS A 198 -6.65 7.94 -15.70
N ARG A 199 -7.73 8.72 -15.79
CA ARG A 199 -7.98 9.72 -16.86
C ARG A 199 -8.48 11.06 -16.32
N TRP A 200 -8.23 11.32 -15.05
CA TRP A 200 -8.67 12.51 -14.34
C TRP A 200 -7.53 13.04 -13.48
N GLY A 201 -7.64 14.31 -13.09
CA GLY A 201 -6.61 15.00 -12.30
C GLY A 201 -5.50 15.64 -13.13
N ASP A 202 -5.72 15.83 -14.44
CA ASP A 202 -4.98 16.78 -15.28
C ASP A 202 -5.62 18.18 -15.22
#